data_AF-H3AYR8-F1
#
_entry.id   AF-H3AYR8-F1
#
_cell.length_a   1.000
_cell.length_b   1.000
_cell.length_c   1.000
_cell.angle_alpha   90.00
_cell.angle_beta   90.00
_cell.angle_gamma   90.00
#
_symmetry.space_group_name_H-M   'P 1'
#
loop_
_entity.id
_entity.type
_entity.pdbx_description
1 polymer ?
#
loop_
_entity_poly.entity_id
_entity_poly.type
_entity_poly.pdbx_seq_one_letter_code
_entity_poly.pdbx_strand_id
1 'polypeptide(L)'
;MAAAANPQPAEAEAGTTLSELLDRGWRLLEEVDASTEPLGSQALQPKVKQGLGLLEEATRRVTQLDLFSSNEELEEIATADLKFLLLPALLGALTLKEVNPAKRLEQVQKARVYFTDFLKRCKDYNVTKFELPQSKEEGPSREAEESHSASVSPLLSQSSLVAMAKHRQSKIERYKQKKDLENRLTAIRAAVDSGQADEETVRDFYLLNIRKWISTCLEEIESIDQEIEILKNMEAMKMHAASQRPPRQARPPMKPFILTRDAVQAQVLGAGYPSLPTMTVNDWYEEHRKRGALPDQGVPQRTAADVDREEQENEERERRLENDDEEMLRKARDWDNWKDTHRRGYGNRKNMG
;
A
#
# COMPACT_ATOMS: atom_id res chain seq x y z
N MET A 1 -62.24 45.80 -0.50
CA MET A 1 -61.21 45.13 0.32
C MET A 1 -60.56 44.09 -0.56
N ALA A 2 -59.38 44.42 -1.09
CA ALA A 2 -58.69 43.65 -2.10
C ALA A 2 -57.96 42.45 -1.48
N ALA A 3 -58.05 41.31 -2.16
CA ALA A 3 -57.34 40.08 -1.85
C ALA A 3 -55.84 40.27 -2.06
N ALA A 4 -55.05 40.07 -0.99
CA ALA A 4 -53.60 39.97 -1.07
C ALA A 4 -53.24 38.50 -1.39
N ALA A 5 -53.14 38.19 -2.68
CA ALA A 5 -52.44 37.01 -3.15
C ALA A 5 -50.94 37.23 -2.91
N ASN A 6 -50.35 36.36 -2.10
CA ASN A 6 -48.92 36.34 -1.82
C ASN A 6 -48.19 35.78 -3.05
N PRO A 7 -47.30 36.53 -3.71
CA PRO A 7 -46.54 36.00 -4.84
C PRO A 7 -45.40 35.11 -4.30
N GLN A 8 -45.41 33.83 -4.70
CA GLN A 8 -44.26 32.94 -4.56
C GLN A 8 -43.06 33.57 -5.30
N PRO A 9 -41.88 33.69 -4.68
CA PRO A 9 -40.71 34.15 -5.39
C PRO A 9 -39.99 32.98 -6.05
N ALA A 10 -39.68 33.18 -7.33
CA ALA A 10 -38.47 32.73 -8.02
C ALA A 10 -38.43 31.29 -8.54
N GLU A 11 -39.06 31.11 -9.70
CA GLU A 11 -38.46 30.41 -10.84
C GLU A 11 -37.05 31.00 -11.12
N ALA A 12 -35.99 30.43 -10.54
CA ALA A 12 -34.60 30.83 -10.82
C ALA A 12 -33.53 29.73 -10.56
N GLU A 13 -33.87 28.45 -10.64
CA GLU A 13 -32.87 27.37 -10.73
C GLU A 13 -33.03 26.58 -12.04
N ALA A 14 -32.53 27.14 -13.14
CA ALA A 14 -32.17 26.36 -14.33
C ALA A 14 -30.87 25.57 -14.04
N GLY A 15 -30.88 24.77 -12.97
CA GLY A 15 -29.74 24.12 -12.37
C GLY A 15 -29.39 22.82 -13.10
N THR A 16 -28.11 22.63 -13.39
CA THR A 16 -27.47 21.46 -14.04
C THR A 16 -28.28 20.16 -14.00
N THR A 17 -28.47 19.52 -15.15
CA THR A 17 -29.23 18.26 -15.26
C THR A 17 -28.56 17.12 -14.49
N LEU A 18 -29.34 16.09 -14.10
CA LEU A 18 -28.81 14.93 -13.37
C LEU A 18 -27.70 14.22 -14.16
N SER A 19 -27.88 14.09 -15.48
CA SER A 19 -26.86 13.55 -16.38
C SER A 19 -25.59 14.39 -16.36
N GLU A 20 -25.69 15.72 -16.44
CA GLU A 20 -24.51 16.60 -16.40
C GLU A 20 -23.73 16.49 -15.09
N LEU A 21 -24.40 16.32 -13.95
CA LEU A 21 -23.74 16.13 -12.66
C LEU A 21 -22.89 14.86 -12.66
N LEU A 22 -23.46 13.74 -13.12
CA LEU A 22 -22.75 12.47 -13.25
C LEU A 22 -21.60 12.59 -14.24
N ASP A 23 -21.85 13.10 -15.45
CA ASP A 23 -20.86 13.14 -16.52
C ASP A 23 -19.66 14.03 -16.14
N ARG A 24 -19.91 15.16 -15.45
CA ARG A 24 -18.84 16.01 -14.90
C ARG A 24 -18.08 15.33 -13.77
N GLY A 25 -18.78 14.69 -12.82
CA GLY A 25 -18.14 14.00 -11.70
C GLY A 25 -17.29 12.81 -12.17
N TRP A 26 -17.79 12.05 -13.14
CA TRP A 26 -17.07 10.95 -13.76
C TRP A 26 -15.85 11.45 -14.55
N ARG A 27 -15.99 12.51 -15.36
CA ARG A 27 -14.84 13.11 -16.07
C ARG A 27 -13.74 13.58 -15.10
N LEU A 28 -14.10 14.19 -13.98
CA LEU A 28 -13.11 14.60 -12.97
C LEU A 28 -12.37 13.40 -12.37
N LEU A 29 -13.04 12.27 -12.15
CA LEU A 29 -12.37 11.03 -11.75
C LEU A 29 -11.39 10.54 -12.82
N GLU A 30 -11.79 10.52 -14.09
CA GLU A 30 -10.90 10.11 -15.19
C GLU A 30 -9.68 11.05 -15.32
N GLU A 31 -9.88 12.36 -15.15
CA GLU A 31 -8.78 13.34 -15.13
C GLU A 31 -7.81 13.13 -13.96
N VAL A 32 -8.33 12.82 -12.78
CA VAL A 32 -7.51 12.54 -11.59
C VAL A 32 -6.72 11.24 -11.77
N ASP A 33 -7.32 10.21 -12.36
CA ASP A 33 -6.67 8.93 -12.61
C ASP A 33 -5.64 8.98 -13.74
N ALA A 34 -5.86 9.84 -14.75
CA ALA A 34 -4.92 10.02 -15.86
C ALA A 34 -3.76 10.98 -15.53
N SER A 35 -3.85 11.74 -14.44
CA SER A 35 -2.82 12.71 -14.06
C SER A 35 -1.55 12.02 -13.58
N THR A 36 -0.40 12.58 -13.96
CA THR A 36 0.93 12.17 -13.47
C THR A 36 1.38 12.98 -12.25
N GLU A 37 0.60 13.98 -11.83
CA GLU A 37 0.92 14.82 -10.68
C GLU A 37 0.70 14.08 -9.34
N PRO A 38 1.39 14.49 -8.26
CA PRO A 38 1.16 13.93 -6.94
C PRO A 38 -0.30 14.12 -6.51
N LEU A 39 -0.93 13.08 -5.99
CA LEU A 39 -2.35 13.11 -5.60
C LEU A 39 -2.67 14.21 -4.58
N GLY A 40 -1.73 14.51 -3.67
CA GLY A 40 -1.85 15.59 -2.69
C GLY A 40 -1.60 17.00 -3.23
N SER A 41 -1.44 17.18 -4.56
CA SER A 41 -1.18 18.48 -5.17
C SER A 41 -2.40 19.42 -5.05
N GLN A 42 -2.11 20.72 -5.07
CA GLN A 42 -3.15 21.77 -5.11
C GLN A 42 -3.92 21.79 -6.44
N ALA A 43 -3.44 21.09 -7.47
CA ALA A 43 -4.13 20.99 -8.75
C ALA A 43 -5.16 19.85 -8.76
N LEU A 44 -4.89 18.73 -8.06
CA LEU A 44 -5.77 17.55 -8.06
C LEU A 44 -6.78 17.55 -6.90
N GLN A 45 -6.39 17.96 -5.69
CA GLN A 45 -7.30 17.91 -4.54
C GLN A 45 -8.58 18.75 -4.70
N PRO A 46 -8.56 19.95 -5.31
CA PRO A 46 -9.79 20.68 -5.61
C PRO A 46 -10.71 19.94 -6.60
N LYS A 47 -10.14 19.26 -7.61
CA LYS A 47 -10.90 18.44 -8.56
C LYS A 47 -11.57 17.25 -7.89
N VAL A 48 -10.85 16.57 -6.98
CA VAL A 48 -11.41 15.47 -6.18
C VAL A 48 -12.59 15.96 -5.35
N LYS A 49 -12.43 17.08 -4.63
CA LYS A 49 -13.51 17.66 -3.81
C LYS A 49 -14.71 18.12 -4.65
N GLN A 50 -14.45 18.72 -5.81
CA GLN A 50 -15.50 19.11 -6.75
C GLN A 50 -16.25 17.88 -7.28
N GLY A 51 -15.53 16.84 -7.70
CA GLY A 51 -16.13 15.59 -8.16
C GLY A 51 -16.99 14.92 -7.10
N LEU A 52 -16.51 14.86 -5.85
CA LEU A 52 -17.29 14.35 -4.72
C LEU A 52 -18.59 15.14 -4.54
N GLY A 53 -18.54 16.49 -4.53
CA GLY A 53 -19.73 17.32 -4.39
C GLY A 53 -20.76 17.11 -5.51
N LEU A 54 -20.31 16.96 -6.76
CA LEU A 54 -21.19 16.69 -7.90
C LEU A 54 -21.86 15.32 -7.81
N LEU A 55 -21.11 14.27 -7.44
CA LEU A 55 -21.65 12.92 -7.33
C LEU A 55 -22.54 12.75 -6.09
N GLU A 56 -22.26 13.44 -4.99
CA GLU A 56 -23.13 13.48 -3.80
C GLU A 56 -24.46 14.18 -4.12
N GLU A 57 -24.44 15.29 -4.87
CA GLU A 57 -25.66 15.92 -5.38
C GLU A 57 -26.43 14.99 -6.33
N ALA A 58 -25.75 14.34 -7.27
CA ALA A 58 -26.39 13.38 -8.18
C ALA A 58 -27.04 12.22 -7.42
N THR A 59 -26.38 11.69 -6.39
CA THR A 59 -26.91 10.61 -5.55
C THR A 59 -28.15 11.05 -4.78
N ARG A 60 -28.16 12.27 -4.23
CA ARG A 60 -29.34 12.85 -3.57
C ARG A 60 -30.52 12.93 -4.54
N ARG A 61 -30.30 13.42 -5.76
CA ARG A 61 -31.36 13.54 -6.78
C ARG A 61 -31.89 12.19 -7.25
N VAL A 62 -31.01 11.21 -7.47
CA VAL A 62 -31.40 9.82 -7.82
C VAL A 62 -32.27 9.21 -6.73
N THR A 63 -31.93 9.46 -5.46
CA THR A 63 -32.72 8.99 -4.31
C THR A 63 -34.08 9.68 -4.23
N GLN A 64 -34.15 10.98 -4.55
CA GLN A 64 -35.42 11.73 -4.59
C GLN A 64 -36.34 11.30 -5.73
N LEU A 65 -35.76 10.89 -6.86
CA LEU A 65 -36.49 10.38 -8.02
C LEU A 65 -36.86 8.90 -7.89
N ASP A 66 -36.30 8.20 -6.89
CA ASP A 66 -36.50 6.77 -6.63
C ASP A 66 -36.27 5.90 -7.88
N LEU A 67 -35.20 6.20 -8.64
CA LEU A 67 -34.91 5.54 -9.92
C LEU A 67 -34.59 4.04 -9.82
N PHE A 68 -34.35 3.54 -8.61
CA PHE A 68 -33.93 2.17 -8.39
C PHE A 68 -34.66 1.56 -7.21
N SER A 69 -35.39 0.48 -7.44
CA SER A 69 -36.02 -0.34 -6.41
C SER A 69 -35.36 -1.72 -6.29
N SER A 70 -35.32 -2.26 -5.07
CA SER A 70 -34.78 -3.60 -4.81
C SER A 70 -35.60 -4.73 -5.42
N ASN A 71 -36.83 -4.43 -5.87
CA ASN A 71 -37.76 -5.40 -6.44
C ASN A 71 -37.86 -5.33 -7.97
N GLU A 72 -37.05 -4.49 -8.62
CA GLU A 72 -37.02 -4.33 -10.07
C GLU A 72 -36.01 -5.29 -10.72
N GLU A 73 -36.29 -5.70 -11.95
CA GLU A 73 -35.34 -6.44 -12.77
C GLU A 73 -34.44 -5.47 -13.57
N LEU A 74 -33.23 -5.93 -13.92
CA LEU A 74 -32.27 -5.11 -14.68
C LEU A 74 -32.83 -4.64 -16.04
N GLU A 75 -33.71 -5.45 -16.65
CA GLU A 75 -34.35 -5.17 -17.94
C GLU A 75 -35.37 -4.02 -17.85
N GLU A 76 -35.92 -3.76 -16.67
CA GLU A 76 -36.92 -2.71 -16.43
C GLU A 76 -36.29 -1.31 -16.34
N ILE A 77 -34.97 -1.24 -16.11
CA ILE A 77 -34.23 0.02 -16.04
C ILE A 77 -34.03 0.59 -17.45
N ALA A 78 -34.46 1.83 -17.66
CA ALA A 78 -34.20 2.57 -18.89
C ALA A 78 -32.70 2.70 -19.18
N THR A 79 -32.32 2.58 -20.45
CA THR A 79 -30.92 2.63 -20.90
C THR A 79 -30.19 3.91 -20.43
N ALA A 80 -30.90 5.04 -20.38
CA ALA A 80 -30.37 6.31 -19.92
C ALA A 80 -30.07 6.37 -18.41
N ASP A 81 -30.74 5.52 -17.61
CA ASP A 81 -30.64 5.55 -16.15
C ASP A 81 -29.60 4.54 -15.61
N LEU A 82 -29.22 3.54 -16.40
CA LEU A 82 -28.21 2.54 -16.02
C LEU A 82 -26.91 3.16 -15.51
N LYS A 83 -26.49 4.29 -16.08
CA LYS A 83 -25.28 4.99 -15.67
C LYS A 83 -25.31 5.48 -14.21
N PHE A 84 -26.50 5.72 -13.65
CA PHE A 84 -26.63 6.15 -12.26
C PHE A 84 -26.41 5.01 -11.25
N LEU A 85 -26.46 3.74 -11.69
CA LEU A 85 -26.03 2.61 -10.84
C LEU A 85 -24.57 2.73 -10.42
N LEU A 86 -23.73 3.41 -11.21
CA LEU A 86 -22.30 3.58 -10.96
C LEU A 86 -22.00 4.61 -9.86
N LEU A 87 -22.97 5.43 -9.45
CA LEU A 87 -22.74 6.55 -8.51
C LEU A 87 -22.00 6.15 -7.24
N PRO A 88 -22.39 5.09 -6.50
CA PRO A 88 -21.67 4.72 -5.29
C PRO A 88 -20.25 4.22 -5.60
N ALA A 89 -20.02 3.51 -6.71
CA ALA A 89 -18.67 3.10 -7.10
C ALA A 89 -17.76 4.29 -7.42
N LEU A 90 -18.26 5.28 -8.16
CA LEU A 90 -17.53 6.51 -8.48
C LEU A 90 -17.25 7.35 -7.22
N LEU A 91 -18.20 7.43 -6.30
CA LEU A 91 -18.02 8.08 -4.99
C LEU A 91 -16.95 7.38 -4.15
N GLY A 92 -16.98 6.04 -4.09
CA GLY A 92 -15.95 5.25 -3.40
C GLY A 92 -14.56 5.50 -3.98
N ALA A 93 -14.45 5.47 -5.32
CA ALA A 93 -13.19 5.73 -6.02
C ALA A 93 -12.64 7.13 -5.73
N LEU A 94 -13.44 8.19 -5.86
CA LEU A 94 -13.00 9.56 -5.54
C LEU A 94 -12.68 9.75 -4.06
N THR A 95 -13.41 9.09 -3.16
CA THR A 95 -13.15 9.15 -1.72
C THR A 95 -11.75 8.62 -1.40
N LEU A 96 -11.31 7.54 -2.07
CA LEU A 96 -9.95 7.03 -1.93
C LEU A 96 -8.88 7.99 -2.45
N LYS A 97 -9.23 8.92 -3.35
CA LYS A 97 -8.33 9.93 -3.92
C LYS A 97 -8.16 11.17 -3.03
N GLU A 98 -8.98 11.34 -1.99
CA GLU A 98 -8.85 12.45 -1.06
C GLU A 98 -7.65 12.24 -0.13
N VAL A 99 -6.79 13.25 -0.01
CA VAL A 99 -5.59 13.18 0.83
C VAL A 99 -5.81 13.96 2.12
N ASN A 100 -6.16 13.25 3.19
CA ASN A 100 -6.18 13.80 4.54
C ASN A 100 -5.72 12.76 5.57
N PRO A 101 -4.43 12.75 5.94
CA PRO A 101 -3.88 11.74 6.85
C PRO A 101 -4.58 11.67 8.20
N ALA A 102 -5.10 12.79 8.71
CA ALA A 102 -5.80 12.84 9.99
C ALA A 102 -7.18 12.15 9.95
N LYS A 103 -7.78 12.05 8.76
CA LYS A 103 -9.10 11.44 8.53
C LYS A 103 -9.03 10.19 7.66
N ARG A 104 -7.84 9.63 7.43
CA ARG A 104 -7.66 8.53 6.48
C ARG A 104 -8.50 7.31 6.84
N LEU A 105 -8.59 6.97 8.13
CA LEU A 105 -9.43 5.88 8.60
C LEU A 105 -10.91 6.11 8.25
N GLU A 106 -11.44 7.31 8.53
CA GLU A 106 -12.82 7.69 8.20
C GLU A 106 -13.06 7.65 6.68
N GLN A 107 -12.11 8.14 5.87
CA GLN A 107 -12.20 8.15 4.40
C GLN A 107 -12.26 6.74 3.83
N VAL A 108 -11.37 5.85 4.30
CA VAL A 108 -11.30 4.46 3.84
C VAL A 108 -12.56 3.68 4.27
N GLN A 109 -13.06 3.91 5.48
CA GLN A 109 -14.35 3.35 5.92
C GLN A 109 -15.53 3.88 5.08
N LYS A 110 -15.57 5.18 4.77
CA LYS A 110 -16.59 5.79 3.90
C LYS A 110 -16.55 5.17 2.50
N ALA A 111 -15.36 5.00 1.92
CA ALA A 111 -15.19 4.34 0.62
C ALA A 111 -15.67 2.88 0.64
N ARG A 112 -15.39 2.15 1.73
CA ARG A 112 -15.89 0.78 1.92
C ARG A 112 -17.41 0.70 1.88
N VAL A 113 -18.10 1.63 2.55
CA VAL A 113 -19.57 1.72 2.54
C VAL A 113 -20.08 1.93 1.12
N TYR A 114 -19.53 2.91 0.41
CA TYR A 114 -19.91 3.19 -0.97
C TYR A 114 -19.73 2.00 -1.92
N PHE A 115 -18.59 1.30 -1.85
CA PHE A 115 -18.37 0.11 -2.67
C PHE A 115 -19.29 -1.04 -2.28
N THR A 116 -19.59 -1.21 -0.98
CA THR A 116 -20.53 -2.22 -0.50
C THR A 116 -21.94 -1.94 -1.00
N ASP A 117 -22.38 -0.68 -0.96
CA ASP A 117 -23.69 -0.26 -1.45
C ASP A 117 -23.84 -0.49 -2.96
N PHE A 118 -22.80 -0.18 -3.74
CA PHE A 118 -22.75 -0.49 -5.16
C PHE A 118 -22.90 -1.99 -5.43
N LEU A 119 -22.12 -2.82 -4.73
CA LEU A 119 -22.14 -4.27 -4.91
C LEU A 119 -23.49 -4.87 -4.48
N LYS A 120 -24.06 -4.41 -3.37
CA LYS A 120 -25.40 -4.84 -2.93
C LYS A 120 -26.44 -4.56 -4.02
N ARG A 121 -26.47 -3.33 -4.54
CA ARG A 121 -27.38 -2.95 -5.63
C ARG A 121 -27.16 -3.78 -6.89
N CYS A 122 -25.91 -4.01 -7.30
CA CYS A 122 -25.60 -4.87 -8.45
C CYS A 122 -26.01 -6.33 -8.26
N LYS A 123 -26.01 -6.82 -7.01
CA LYS A 123 -26.49 -8.16 -6.66
C LYS A 123 -28.01 -8.23 -6.72
N ASP A 124 -28.71 -7.22 -6.20
CA ASP A 124 -30.18 -7.16 -6.21
C ASP A 124 -30.71 -7.18 -7.65
N TYR A 125 -30.08 -6.42 -8.55
CA TYR A 125 -30.37 -6.44 -10.00
C TYR A 125 -29.76 -7.62 -10.77
N ASN A 126 -29.09 -8.57 -10.09
CA ASN A 126 -28.46 -9.76 -10.68
C ASN A 126 -27.54 -9.48 -11.89
N VAL A 127 -26.80 -8.35 -11.89
CA VAL A 127 -25.98 -7.91 -13.04
C VAL A 127 -24.87 -8.92 -13.37
N THR A 128 -24.27 -9.54 -12.34
CA THR A 128 -23.22 -10.56 -12.47
C THR A 128 -23.25 -11.47 -11.26
N LYS A 129 -22.85 -12.74 -11.45
CA LYS A 129 -22.69 -13.69 -10.33
C LYS A 129 -21.37 -13.40 -9.62
N PHE A 130 -21.43 -12.90 -8.39
CA PHE A 130 -20.28 -12.73 -7.52
C PHE A 130 -20.70 -12.86 -6.04
N GLU A 131 -19.72 -13.05 -5.17
CA GLU A 131 -19.93 -13.12 -3.72
C GLU A 131 -19.67 -11.74 -3.08
N LEU A 132 -20.59 -11.30 -2.23
CA LEU A 132 -20.40 -10.06 -1.47
C LEU A 132 -19.30 -10.26 -0.42
N PRO A 133 -18.30 -9.35 -0.33
CA PRO A 133 -17.33 -9.38 0.75
C PRO A 133 -18.03 -9.25 2.10
N GLN A 134 -17.73 -10.17 3.02
CA GLN A 134 -18.27 -10.12 4.37
C GLN A 134 -17.62 -8.97 5.14
N SER A 135 -18.43 -8.21 5.89
CA SER A 135 -17.89 -7.25 6.86
C SER A 135 -17.32 -8.02 8.03
N LYS A 136 -16.01 -7.91 8.30
CA LYS A 136 -15.37 -8.51 9.49
C LYS A 136 -16.03 -8.10 10.83
N GLU A 137 -16.88 -7.07 10.82
CA GLU A 137 -17.66 -6.60 11.98
C GLU A 137 -19.00 -7.33 12.17
N GLU A 138 -19.52 -8.00 11.13
CA GLU A 138 -20.55 -9.03 11.28
C GLU A 138 -19.84 -10.33 11.61
N GLY A 139 -19.59 -10.52 12.91
CA GLY A 139 -18.85 -11.67 13.40
C GLY A 139 -19.39 -12.98 12.85
N PRO A 140 -18.52 -13.99 12.63
CA PRO A 140 -19.02 -15.33 12.40
C PRO A 140 -19.89 -15.70 13.59
N SER A 141 -21.11 -16.18 13.29
CA SER A 141 -21.91 -16.97 14.21
C SER A 141 -20.98 -17.88 15.01
N ARG A 142 -21.02 -17.64 16.31
CA ARG A 142 -20.12 -18.09 17.37
C ARG A 142 -20.22 -19.61 17.56
N GLU A 143 -19.70 -20.38 16.62
CA GLU A 143 -19.56 -21.84 16.73
C GLU A 143 -18.24 -22.31 16.09
N ALA A 144 -17.11 -21.70 16.48
CA ALA A 144 -15.78 -22.26 16.17
C ALA A 144 -14.65 -21.75 17.08
N GLU A 145 -14.96 -21.16 18.24
CA GLU A 145 -13.94 -20.72 19.20
C GLU A 145 -13.86 -21.66 20.41
N GLU A 146 -13.42 -22.89 20.17
CA GLU A 146 -12.70 -23.65 21.19
C GLU A 146 -11.54 -24.36 20.51
N SER A 147 -10.33 -23.83 20.70
CA SER A 147 -9.08 -24.60 20.97
C SER A 147 -7.85 -23.71 20.78
N HIS A 148 -7.55 -22.91 21.81
CA HIS A 148 -6.17 -22.50 22.05
C HIS A 148 -5.39 -23.72 22.55
N SER A 149 -4.72 -24.43 21.63
CA SER A 149 -3.68 -25.40 21.95
C SER A 149 -2.55 -25.31 20.92
N ALA A 150 -1.35 -25.01 21.44
CA ALA A 150 -0.13 -24.92 20.68
C ALA A 150 0.31 -26.31 20.21
N SER A 151 -0.14 -26.73 19.03
CA SER A 151 0.52 -27.78 18.24
C SER A 151 0.30 -27.51 16.76
N VAL A 152 1.33 -27.01 16.08
CA VAL A 152 1.31 -26.72 14.64
C VAL A 152 1.36 -28.05 13.87
N SER A 153 0.20 -28.59 13.50
CA SER A 153 0.11 -29.80 12.69
C SER A 153 0.34 -29.49 11.18
N PRO A 154 1.03 -30.36 10.42
CA PRO A 154 1.33 -30.15 8.99
C PRO A 154 0.09 -30.03 8.07
N LEU A 155 -1.08 -30.48 8.51
CA LEU A 155 -2.33 -30.40 7.72
C LEU A 155 -2.85 -28.96 7.57
N LEU A 156 -2.65 -28.09 8.56
CA LEU A 156 -3.08 -26.68 8.50
C LEU A 156 -2.27 -25.87 7.47
N SER A 157 -1.04 -26.31 7.18
CA SER A 157 -0.17 -25.74 6.15
C SER A 157 -0.68 -26.05 4.74
N GLN A 158 -1.16 -27.27 4.50
CA GLN A 158 -1.72 -27.65 3.19
C GLN A 158 -3.08 -26.99 2.91
N SER A 159 -3.97 -26.90 3.91
CA SER A 159 -5.24 -26.17 3.76
C SER A 159 -5.01 -24.68 3.51
N SER A 160 -3.98 -24.11 4.14
CA SER A 160 -3.52 -22.74 3.89
C SER A 160 -2.95 -22.55 2.48
N LEU A 161 -2.12 -23.48 1.97
CA LEU A 161 -1.60 -23.44 0.60
C LEU A 161 -2.71 -23.55 -0.45
N VAL A 162 -3.70 -24.42 -0.24
CA VAL A 162 -4.86 -24.56 -1.14
C VAL A 162 -5.72 -23.28 -1.10
N ALA A 163 -5.95 -22.69 0.07
CA ALA A 163 -6.66 -21.42 0.20
C ALA A 163 -5.91 -20.28 -0.51
N MET A 164 -4.59 -20.19 -0.35
CA MET A 164 -3.75 -19.22 -1.06
C MET A 164 -3.76 -19.44 -2.58
N ALA A 165 -3.73 -20.69 -3.05
CA ALA A 165 -3.83 -21.02 -4.47
C ALA A 165 -5.19 -20.63 -5.05
N LYS A 166 -6.29 -20.91 -4.35
CA LYS A 166 -7.65 -20.47 -4.73
C LYS A 166 -7.76 -18.94 -4.79
N HIS A 167 -7.22 -18.25 -3.80
CA HIS A 167 -7.20 -16.78 -3.76
C HIS A 167 -6.36 -16.18 -4.89
N ARG A 168 -5.20 -16.77 -5.19
CA ARG A 168 -4.40 -16.36 -6.35
C ARG A 168 -5.15 -16.60 -7.66
N GLN A 169 -5.79 -17.75 -7.80
CA GLN A 169 -6.53 -18.11 -9.00
C GLN A 169 -7.72 -17.16 -9.24
N SER A 170 -8.48 -16.82 -8.20
CA SER A 170 -9.60 -15.87 -8.31
C SER A 170 -9.12 -14.47 -8.72
N LYS A 171 -7.96 -14.00 -8.22
CA LYS A 171 -7.33 -12.76 -8.68
C LYS A 171 -6.93 -12.80 -10.15
N ILE A 172 -6.35 -13.92 -10.61
CA ILE A 172 -5.96 -14.08 -12.02
C ILE A 172 -7.19 -14.06 -12.92
N GLU A 173 -8.27 -14.75 -12.53
CA GLU A 173 -9.53 -14.77 -13.28
C GLU A 173 -10.17 -13.39 -13.33
N ARG A 174 -10.23 -12.69 -12.21
CA ARG A 174 -10.76 -11.31 -12.15
C ARG A 174 -9.94 -10.36 -13.02
N TYR A 175 -8.61 -10.45 -12.98
CA TYR A 175 -7.73 -9.65 -13.84
C TYR A 175 -8.00 -9.90 -15.32
N LYS A 176 -8.14 -11.17 -15.74
CA LYS A 176 -8.48 -11.53 -17.14
C LYS A 176 -9.84 -10.95 -17.54
N GLN A 177 -10.87 -11.15 -16.71
CA GLN A 177 -12.21 -10.61 -16.96
C GLN A 177 -12.21 -9.09 -17.07
N LYS A 178 -11.54 -8.39 -16.15
CA LYS A 178 -11.40 -6.93 -16.17
C LYS A 178 -10.74 -6.45 -17.45
N LYS A 179 -9.65 -7.09 -17.87
CA LYS A 179 -8.95 -6.78 -19.13
C LYS A 179 -9.84 -6.99 -20.36
N ASP A 180 -10.60 -8.08 -20.40
CA ASP A 180 -11.52 -8.35 -21.51
C ASP A 180 -12.65 -7.32 -21.58
N LEU A 181 -13.18 -6.89 -20.42
CA LEU A 181 -14.18 -5.83 -20.34
C LEU A 181 -13.62 -4.48 -20.80
N GLU A 182 -12.40 -4.13 -20.38
CA GLU A 182 -11.71 -2.90 -20.82
C GLU A 182 -11.51 -2.89 -22.33
N ASN A 183 -11.08 -4.01 -22.93
CA ASN A 183 -10.93 -4.12 -24.39
C ASN A 183 -12.25 -3.95 -25.16
N ARG A 184 -13.37 -4.44 -24.60
CA ARG A 184 -14.70 -4.24 -25.21
C ARG A 184 -15.18 -2.80 -25.06
N LEU A 185 -14.94 -2.19 -23.90
CA LEU A 185 -15.28 -0.80 -23.65
C LEU A 185 -14.52 0.14 -24.59
N THR A 186 -13.22 -0.08 -24.81
CA THR A 186 -12.44 0.76 -25.73
C THR A 186 -12.95 0.67 -27.17
N ALA A 187 -13.44 -0.49 -27.61
CA ALA A 187 -14.02 -0.66 -28.95
C ALA A 187 -15.33 0.13 -29.15
N ILE A 188 -16.18 0.21 -28.11
CA ILE A 188 -17.53 0.80 -28.20
C ILE A 188 -17.54 2.30 -27.81
N ARG A 189 -16.59 2.74 -26.96
CA ARG A 189 -16.56 4.09 -26.38
C ARG A 189 -16.68 5.21 -27.42
N ALA A 190 -15.93 5.13 -28.53
CA ALA A 190 -15.94 6.16 -29.56
C ALA A 190 -17.31 6.34 -30.24
N ALA A 191 -18.07 5.25 -30.43
CA ALA A 191 -19.40 5.29 -31.03
C ALA A 191 -20.46 5.85 -30.08
N VAL A 192 -20.33 5.55 -28.78
CA VAL A 192 -21.23 6.06 -27.74
C VAL A 192 -20.98 7.55 -27.49
N ASP A 193 -19.72 7.95 -27.35
CA ASP A 193 -19.34 9.36 -27.12
C ASP A 193 -19.71 10.27 -28.31
N SER A 194 -19.71 9.74 -29.54
CA SER A 194 -20.13 10.47 -30.75
C SER A 194 -21.65 10.50 -30.96
N GLY A 195 -22.43 9.78 -30.15
CA GLY A 195 -23.87 9.65 -30.31
C GLY A 195 -24.30 8.87 -31.55
N GLN A 196 -23.38 8.09 -32.16
CA GLN A 196 -23.65 7.27 -33.35
C GLN A 196 -24.06 5.83 -32.99
N ALA A 197 -23.88 5.44 -31.72
CA ALA A 197 -24.32 4.15 -31.21
C ALA A 197 -25.85 4.09 -31.13
N ASP A 198 -26.39 2.95 -31.54
CA ASP A 198 -27.77 2.55 -31.29
C ASP A 198 -28.02 2.23 -29.81
N GLU A 199 -29.29 2.18 -29.40
CA GLU A 199 -29.66 2.02 -27.98
C GLU A 199 -29.10 0.73 -27.36
N GLU A 200 -29.07 -0.38 -28.12
CA GLU A 200 -28.51 -1.66 -27.66
C GLU A 200 -27.02 -1.53 -27.33
N THR A 201 -26.25 -0.89 -28.23
CA THR A 201 -24.83 -0.62 -28.01
C THR A 201 -24.59 0.32 -26.81
N VAL A 202 -25.43 1.33 -26.60
CA VAL A 202 -25.36 2.23 -25.43
C VAL A 202 -25.66 1.46 -24.14
N ARG A 203 -26.67 0.59 -24.16
CA ARG A 203 -27.03 -0.27 -23.03
C ARG A 203 -25.87 -1.20 -22.67
N ASP A 204 -25.30 -1.87 -23.67
CA ASP A 204 -24.14 -2.74 -23.50
C ASP A 204 -22.93 -1.99 -22.93
N PHE A 205 -22.68 -0.76 -23.39
CA PHE A 205 -21.61 0.08 -22.86
C PHE A 205 -21.76 0.33 -21.35
N TYR A 206 -22.95 0.66 -20.88
CA TYR A 206 -23.18 0.87 -19.44
C TYR A 206 -23.11 -0.44 -18.64
N LEU A 207 -23.65 -1.54 -19.15
CA LEU A 207 -23.55 -2.85 -18.51
C LEU A 207 -22.09 -3.33 -18.40
N LEU A 208 -21.29 -3.15 -19.45
CA LEU A 208 -19.85 -3.45 -19.42
C LEU A 208 -19.12 -2.60 -18.38
N ASN A 209 -19.46 -1.31 -18.25
CA ASN A 209 -18.91 -0.44 -17.21
C ASN A 209 -19.30 -0.93 -15.81
N ILE A 210 -20.57 -1.28 -15.57
CA ILE A 210 -21.03 -1.81 -14.28
C ILE A 210 -20.25 -3.09 -13.94
N ARG A 211 -20.12 -4.04 -14.88
CA ARG A 211 -19.32 -5.26 -14.68
C ARG A 211 -17.85 -4.97 -14.37
N LYS A 212 -17.24 -4.01 -15.07
CA LYS A 212 -15.86 -3.57 -14.79
C LYS A 212 -15.75 -3.04 -13.36
N TRP A 213 -16.69 -2.18 -12.97
CA TRP A 213 -16.73 -1.59 -11.63
C TRP A 213 -16.99 -2.63 -10.55
N ILE A 214 -17.76 -3.70 -10.79
CA ILE A 214 -17.91 -4.82 -9.84
C ILE A 214 -16.54 -5.43 -9.53
N SER A 215 -15.76 -5.76 -10.56
CA SER A 215 -14.39 -6.28 -10.39
C SER A 215 -13.49 -5.30 -9.63
N THR A 216 -13.52 -4.01 -9.98
CA THR A 216 -12.76 -2.97 -9.29
C THR A 216 -13.16 -2.84 -7.82
N CYS A 217 -14.45 -2.77 -7.50
CA CYS A 217 -14.93 -2.62 -6.12
C CYS A 217 -14.52 -3.82 -5.25
N LEU A 218 -14.57 -5.04 -5.79
CA LEU A 218 -14.14 -6.22 -5.05
C LEU A 218 -12.62 -6.24 -4.80
N GLU A 219 -11.80 -5.67 -5.68
CA GLU A 219 -10.35 -5.49 -5.47
C GLU A 219 -10.09 -4.39 -4.42
N GLU A 220 -10.80 -3.26 -4.55
CA GLU A 220 -10.66 -2.14 -3.63
C GLU A 220 -11.10 -2.50 -2.21
N ILE A 221 -12.19 -3.26 -2.03
CA ILE A 221 -12.62 -3.70 -0.69
C ILE A 221 -11.55 -4.57 -0.01
N GLU A 222 -10.90 -5.47 -0.75
CA GLU A 222 -9.80 -6.29 -0.18
C GLU A 222 -8.63 -5.42 0.28
N SER A 223 -8.26 -4.42 -0.54
CA SER A 223 -7.21 -3.44 -0.22
C SER A 223 -7.59 -2.57 0.99
N ILE A 224 -8.82 -2.07 1.01
CA ILE A 224 -9.40 -1.27 2.09
C ILE A 224 -9.42 -2.04 3.40
N ASP A 225 -9.87 -3.30 3.40
CA ASP A 225 -9.96 -4.10 4.62
C ASP A 225 -8.57 -4.34 5.24
N GLN A 226 -7.54 -4.50 4.42
CA GLN A 226 -6.14 -4.57 4.87
C GLN A 226 -5.66 -3.22 5.43
N GLU A 227 -5.97 -2.12 4.74
CA GLU A 227 -5.60 -0.77 5.18
C GLU A 227 -6.26 -0.39 6.50
N ILE A 228 -7.56 -0.67 6.68
CA ILE A 228 -8.29 -0.43 7.93
C ILE A 228 -7.61 -1.15 9.10
N GLU A 229 -7.22 -2.41 8.90
CA GLU A 229 -6.54 -3.21 9.93
C GLU A 229 -5.20 -2.58 10.32
N ILE A 230 -4.41 -2.13 9.34
CA ILE A 230 -3.14 -1.43 9.58
C ILE A 230 -3.36 -0.12 10.34
N LEU A 231 -4.31 0.70 9.91
CA LEU A 231 -4.60 2.00 10.55
C LEU A 231 -5.07 1.83 12.00
N LYS A 232 -5.98 0.89 12.27
CA LYS A 232 -6.43 0.55 13.64
C LYS A 232 -5.26 0.09 14.52
N ASN A 233 -4.38 -0.76 13.98
CA ASN A 233 -3.20 -1.25 14.71
C ASN A 233 -2.17 -0.13 14.97
N MET A 234 -1.98 0.79 14.03
CA MET A 234 -1.11 1.96 14.18
C MET A 234 -1.63 2.90 15.27
N GLU A 235 -2.93 3.15 15.33
CA GLU A 235 -3.56 3.93 16.40
C GLU A 235 -3.40 3.26 17.77
N ALA A 236 -3.66 1.95 17.86
CA ALA A 236 -3.46 1.19 19.09
C ALA A 236 -2.00 1.26 19.56
N MET A 237 -1.03 1.10 18.65
CA MET A 237 0.40 1.19 18.98
C MET A 237 0.80 2.59 19.44
N LYS A 238 0.23 3.65 18.84
CA LYS A 238 0.44 5.05 19.26
C LYS A 238 -0.11 5.29 20.67
N MET A 239 -1.29 4.74 20.99
CA MET A 239 -1.88 4.83 22.33
C MET A 239 -1.03 4.08 23.37
N HIS A 240 -0.62 2.84 23.07
CA HIS A 240 0.26 2.07 23.95
C HIS A 240 1.61 2.77 24.17
N ALA A 241 2.22 3.36 23.14
CA ALA A 241 3.46 4.13 23.27
C ALA A 241 3.28 5.44 24.08
N ALA A 242 2.11 6.06 24.02
CA ALA A 242 1.78 7.24 24.83
C ALA A 242 1.60 6.87 26.31
N SER A 243 0.98 5.71 26.61
CA SER A 243 0.79 5.22 27.98
C SER A 243 2.08 4.71 28.63
N GLN A 244 3.05 4.21 27.86
CA GLN A 244 4.32 3.68 28.38
C GLN A 244 5.47 4.69 28.42
N ARG A 245 5.29 5.92 27.90
CA ARG A 245 6.32 6.96 28.06
C ARG A 245 6.30 7.46 29.51
N PRO A 246 7.33 7.20 30.33
CA PRO A 246 7.45 7.90 31.60
C PRO A 246 7.52 9.41 31.31
N PRO A 247 7.03 10.29 32.21
CA PRO A 247 7.19 11.72 32.05
C PRO A 247 8.67 11.98 31.81
N ARG A 248 9.01 12.52 30.63
CA ARG A 248 10.38 12.93 30.32
C ARG A 248 10.76 13.94 31.39
N GLN A 249 11.53 13.51 32.39
CA GLN A 249 12.16 14.44 33.31
C GLN A 249 12.88 15.46 32.44
N ALA A 250 12.53 16.74 32.59
CA ALA A 250 13.16 17.81 31.84
C ALA A 250 14.66 17.66 32.05
N ARG A 251 15.39 17.23 31.01
CA ARG A 251 16.84 17.14 31.08
C ARG A 251 17.31 18.54 31.45
N PRO A 252 18.09 18.72 32.53
CA PRO A 252 18.59 20.04 32.88
C PRO A 252 19.28 20.61 31.63
N PRO A 253 19.08 21.91 31.31
CA PRO A 253 19.69 22.51 30.14
C PRO A 253 21.18 22.21 30.19
N MET A 254 21.72 21.66 29.10
CA MET A 254 23.14 21.35 29.01
C MET A 254 23.90 22.64 29.32
N LYS A 255 24.70 22.61 30.39
CA LYS A 255 25.64 23.69 30.66
C LYS A 255 26.54 23.78 29.42
N PRO A 256 26.67 24.95 28.77
CA PRO A 256 27.63 25.09 27.69
C PRO A 256 29.00 24.75 28.26
N PHE A 257 29.58 23.63 27.80
CA PHE A 257 30.96 23.31 28.10
C PHE A 257 31.80 24.07 27.08
N ILE A 258 32.68 24.93 27.59
CA ILE A 258 33.73 25.51 26.75
C ILE A 258 34.63 24.33 26.38
N LEU A 259 34.79 24.04 25.09
CA LEU A 259 35.79 23.10 24.63
C LEU A 259 37.15 23.75 24.95
N THR A 260 37.75 23.38 26.10
CA THR A 260 39.02 23.90 26.64
C THR A 260 40.22 23.47 25.80
N ARG A 261 40.11 23.59 24.48
CA ARG A 261 41.17 23.25 23.54
C ARG A 261 42.38 24.16 23.75
N ASP A 262 42.17 25.44 24.05
CA ASP A 262 43.25 26.41 24.30
C ASP A 262 43.89 26.28 25.69
N ALA A 263 43.12 25.98 26.74
CA ALA A 263 43.67 25.85 28.09
C ALA A 263 44.50 24.56 28.24
N VAL A 264 44.04 23.46 27.63
CA VAL A 264 44.78 22.19 27.61
C VAL A 264 45.94 22.27 26.61
N GLN A 265 45.81 22.92 25.44
CA GLN A 265 46.96 23.17 24.55
C GLN A 265 48.01 24.07 25.19
N ALA A 266 47.65 25.08 25.98
CA ALA A 266 48.62 25.91 26.70
C ALA A 266 49.39 25.13 27.77
N GLN A 267 48.75 24.14 28.40
CA GLN A 267 49.41 23.17 29.29
C GLN A 267 50.27 22.16 28.51
N VAL A 268 49.88 21.83 27.27
CA VAL A 268 50.53 20.82 26.42
C VAL A 268 51.65 21.37 25.52
N LEU A 269 51.69 22.68 25.28
CA LEU A 269 52.68 23.35 24.42
C LEU A 269 53.47 24.44 25.17
N GLY A 270 53.12 24.73 26.43
CA GLY A 270 53.90 25.60 27.30
C GLY A 270 55.16 24.91 27.83
N ALA A 271 56.19 25.70 28.14
CA ALA A 271 57.50 25.27 28.66
C ALA A 271 57.43 24.74 30.11
N GLY A 272 56.61 23.72 30.36
CA GLY A 272 56.31 23.20 31.68
C GLY A 272 55.94 21.71 31.70
N TYR A 273 56.68 20.86 30.96
CA TYR A 273 56.49 19.41 31.02
C TYR A 273 57.47 18.70 31.95
N PRO A 274 56.99 17.87 32.90
CA PRO A 274 57.76 16.83 33.57
C PRO A 274 57.68 15.50 32.80
N SER A 275 57.90 15.50 31.48
CA SER A 275 57.91 14.25 30.69
C SER A 275 58.99 14.28 29.62
N LEU A 276 60.24 14.21 30.05
CA LEU A 276 61.25 13.51 29.25
C LEU A 276 60.87 12.02 29.27
N PRO A 277 60.74 11.35 28.11
CA PRO A 277 60.54 9.90 28.08
C PRO A 277 61.69 9.22 28.83
N THR A 278 61.39 8.61 29.98
CA THR A 278 62.37 7.88 30.80
C THR A 278 62.70 6.50 30.27
N MET A 279 62.01 6.06 29.21
CA MET A 279 62.16 4.72 28.65
C MET A 279 61.93 4.75 27.14
N THR A 280 62.75 4.03 26.37
CA THR A 280 62.56 3.91 24.93
C THR A 280 61.46 2.90 24.59
N VAL A 281 60.94 2.96 23.36
CA VAL A 281 59.91 2.03 22.88
C VAL A 281 60.37 0.57 22.95
N ASN A 282 61.66 0.32 22.74
CA ASN A 282 62.23 -1.03 22.88
C ASN A 282 62.27 -1.49 24.33
N ASP A 283 62.69 -0.64 25.27
CA ASP A 283 62.71 -0.95 26.70
C ASP A 283 61.30 -1.26 27.23
N TRP A 284 60.27 -0.55 26.75
CA TRP A 284 58.86 -0.83 27.05
C TRP A 284 58.42 -2.22 26.57
N TYR A 285 58.83 -2.59 25.36
CA TYR A 285 58.47 -3.88 24.77
C TYR A 285 59.15 -5.03 25.52
N GLU A 286 60.41 -4.86 25.92
CA GLU A 286 61.15 -5.87 26.67
C GLU A 286 60.62 -6.05 28.10
N GLU A 287 60.24 -4.96 28.77
CA GLU A 287 59.64 -4.99 30.11
C GLU A 287 58.29 -5.71 30.10
N HIS A 288 57.46 -5.45 29.09
CA HIS A 288 56.16 -6.11 28.94
C HIS A 288 56.27 -7.57 28.47
N ARG A 289 57.28 -7.92 27.67
CA ARG A 289 57.60 -9.31 27.34
C ARG A 289 58.08 -10.08 28.56
N LYS A 290 58.94 -9.50 29.41
CA LYS A 290 59.38 -10.12 30.68
C LYS A 290 58.25 -10.31 31.68
N ARG A 291 57.26 -9.41 31.69
CA ARG A 291 56.08 -9.47 32.56
C ARG A 291 55.00 -10.44 32.06
N GLY A 292 55.20 -11.10 30.91
CA GLY A 292 54.23 -12.04 30.34
C GLY A 292 52.88 -11.41 30.01
N ALA A 293 52.83 -10.08 29.91
CA ALA A 293 51.60 -9.30 29.71
C ALA A 293 51.29 -9.04 28.23
N LEU A 294 52.13 -9.53 27.33
CA LEU A 294 51.86 -9.49 25.89
C LEU A 294 51.05 -10.75 25.53
N PRO A 295 49.81 -10.61 25.04
CA PRO A 295 49.07 -11.76 24.53
C PRO A 295 49.88 -12.34 23.37
N ASP A 296 50.09 -13.66 23.39
CA ASP A 296 50.54 -14.41 22.22
C ASP A 296 49.42 -14.32 21.18
N GLN A 297 49.35 -13.16 20.53
CA GLN A 297 48.48 -12.97 19.39
C GLN A 297 49.05 -13.88 18.33
N GLY A 298 48.39 -15.04 18.18
CA GLY A 298 48.56 -15.96 17.08
C GLY A 298 48.30 -15.23 15.76
N VAL A 299 49.27 -14.45 15.33
CA VAL A 299 49.49 -14.15 13.93
C VAL A 299 50.04 -15.46 13.38
N PRO A 300 49.29 -16.21 12.56
CA PRO A 300 49.88 -17.30 11.83
C PRO A 300 51.00 -16.66 11.02
N GLN A 301 52.23 -17.08 11.27
CA GLN A 301 53.37 -16.62 10.50
C GLN A 301 53.20 -17.22 9.10
N ARG A 302 52.46 -16.51 8.24
CA ARG A 302 52.25 -16.89 6.84
C ARG A 302 53.64 -17.02 6.23
N THR A 303 54.01 -18.23 5.86
CA THR A 303 55.27 -18.45 5.18
C THR A 303 55.15 -17.91 3.76
N ALA A 304 56.25 -17.51 3.13
CA ALA A 304 56.23 -17.08 1.73
C ALA A 304 55.59 -18.15 0.81
N ALA A 305 55.76 -19.43 1.17
CA ALA A 305 55.14 -20.56 0.49
C ALA A 305 53.60 -20.62 0.61
N ASP A 306 53.00 -20.03 1.65
CA ASP A 306 51.53 -19.96 1.79
C ASP A 306 50.93 -18.88 0.87
N VAL A 307 51.68 -17.79 0.64
CA VAL A 307 51.28 -16.70 -0.25
C VAL A 307 51.38 -17.14 -1.71
N ASP A 308 52.47 -17.81 -2.09
CA ASP A 308 52.67 -18.35 -3.45
C ASP A 308 51.59 -19.39 -3.82
N ARG A 309 51.10 -20.14 -2.83
CA ARG A 309 50.06 -21.17 -3.04
C ARG A 309 48.68 -20.55 -3.24
N GLU A 310 48.36 -19.48 -2.51
CA GLU A 310 47.12 -18.72 -2.70
C GLU A 310 47.10 -18.03 -4.07
N GLU A 311 48.22 -17.49 -4.54
CA GLU A 311 48.31 -16.88 -5.89
C GLU A 311 48.12 -17.93 -7.00
N GLN A 312 48.75 -19.10 -6.91
CA GLN A 312 48.60 -20.18 -7.89
C GLN A 312 47.16 -20.74 -7.93
N GLU A 313 46.51 -20.91 -6.78
CA GLU A 313 45.11 -21.36 -6.73
C GLU A 313 44.15 -20.33 -7.32
N ASN A 314 44.47 -19.04 -7.19
CA ASN A 314 43.64 -17.97 -7.74
C ASN A 314 43.84 -17.84 -9.26
N GLU A 315 45.06 -17.97 -9.76
CA GLU A 315 45.37 -18.02 -11.20
C GLU A 315 44.72 -19.24 -11.89
N GLU A 316 44.75 -20.42 -11.26
CA GLU A 316 44.05 -21.60 -11.79
C GLU A 316 42.54 -21.39 -11.83
N ARG A 317 41.97 -20.71 -10.83
CA ARG A 317 40.55 -20.41 -10.77
C ARG A 317 40.14 -19.42 -11.87
N GLU A 318 40.95 -18.40 -12.11
CA GLU A 318 40.74 -17.44 -13.21
C GLU A 318 40.84 -18.10 -14.58
N ARG A 319 41.81 -19.00 -14.79
CA ARG A 319 41.92 -19.78 -16.05
C ARG A 319 40.71 -20.68 -16.33
N ARG A 320 40.17 -21.32 -15.29
CA ARG A 320 38.97 -22.16 -15.40
C ARG A 320 37.70 -21.32 -15.64
N LEU A 321 37.71 -20.06 -15.24
CA LEU A 321 36.65 -19.08 -15.52
C LEU A 321 36.71 -18.56 -16.98
N GLU A 322 37.91 -18.37 -17.54
CA GLU A 322 38.08 -17.93 -18.94
C GLU A 322 37.77 -19.02 -19.97
N ASN A 323 37.90 -20.30 -19.61
CA ASN A 323 37.71 -21.44 -20.53
C ASN A 323 36.25 -21.98 -20.60
N ASP A 324 35.27 -21.30 -20.00
CA ASP A 324 33.86 -21.72 -19.98
C ASP A 324 33.66 -23.20 -19.55
N ASP A 325 34.40 -23.65 -18.54
CA ASP A 325 34.28 -25.02 -18.00
C ASP A 325 32.83 -25.30 -17.57
N GLU A 326 32.18 -26.26 -18.23
CA GLU A 326 30.76 -26.59 -18.03
C GLU A 326 30.40 -26.87 -16.56
N GLU A 327 31.33 -27.41 -15.78
CA GLU A 327 31.13 -27.73 -14.38
C GLU A 327 31.04 -26.48 -13.49
N MET A 328 31.82 -25.43 -13.78
CA MET A 328 31.72 -24.15 -13.07
C MET A 328 30.45 -23.39 -13.45
N LEU A 329 30.04 -23.44 -14.72
CA LEU A 329 28.76 -22.88 -15.17
C LEU A 329 27.57 -23.57 -14.50
N ARG A 330 27.61 -24.90 -14.36
CA ARG A 330 26.57 -25.65 -13.61
C ARG A 330 26.55 -25.26 -12.14
N LYS A 331 27.71 -25.20 -11.49
CA LYS A 331 27.81 -24.79 -10.08
C LYS A 331 27.36 -23.36 -9.85
N ALA A 332 27.64 -22.44 -10.77
CA ALA A 332 27.17 -21.06 -10.72
C ALA A 332 25.65 -20.96 -10.88
N ARG A 333 25.05 -21.73 -11.81
CA ARG A 333 23.59 -21.83 -11.98
C ARG A 333 22.91 -22.45 -10.76
N ASP A 334 23.49 -23.50 -10.19
CA ASP A 334 22.98 -24.14 -8.98
C ASP A 334 23.05 -23.18 -7.77
N TRP A 335 24.11 -22.37 -7.69
CA TRP A 335 24.26 -21.33 -6.69
C TRP A 335 23.24 -20.20 -6.85
N ASP A 336 22.90 -19.83 -8.09
CA ASP A 336 21.86 -18.84 -8.37
C ASP A 336 20.47 -19.35 -7.97
N ASN A 337 20.13 -20.58 -8.37
CA ASN A 337 18.89 -21.26 -7.94
C ASN A 337 18.78 -21.36 -6.41
N TRP A 338 19.90 -21.60 -5.72
CA TRP A 338 19.91 -21.63 -4.26
C TRP A 338 19.66 -20.26 -3.63
N LYS A 339 20.25 -19.17 -4.16
CA LYS A 339 20.00 -17.81 -3.68
C LYS A 339 18.56 -17.36 -3.91
N ASP A 340 17.93 -17.76 -5.01
CA ASP A 340 16.52 -17.48 -5.30
C ASP A 340 15.57 -18.15 -4.30
N THR A 341 15.93 -19.35 -3.82
CA THR A 341 15.18 -20.06 -2.77
C THR A 341 15.54 -19.61 -1.34
N HIS A 342 16.70 -18.97 -1.13
CA HIS A 342 17.21 -18.55 0.18
C HIS A 342 17.47 -17.04 0.23
N ARG A 343 16.43 -16.26 0.54
CA ARG A 343 16.50 -14.80 0.61
C ARG A 343 17.51 -14.34 1.68
N ARG A 344 18.29 -13.31 1.35
CA ARG A 344 19.24 -12.68 2.30
C ARG A 344 18.52 -12.31 3.60
N GLY A 345 19.03 -12.78 4.73
CA GLY A 345 18.45 -12.56 6.06
C GLY A 345 17.61 -13.71 6.63
N TYR A 346 17.46 -14.83 5.90
CA TYR A 346 16.66 -15.98 6.34
C TYR A 346 17.08 -16.58 7.71
N GLY A 347 18.31 -16.32 8.18
CA GLY A 347 18.82 -16.79 9.47
C GLY A 347 18.96 -15.75 10.60
N ASN A 348 18.94 -14.45 10.30
CA ASN A 348 19.17 -13.41 11.32
C ASN A 348 17.86 -12.75 11.77
N ARG A 349 17.06 -13.49 12.55
CA ARG A 349 15.77 -13.01 13.10
C ARG A 349 15.83 -12.67 14.59
N LYS A 350 17.02 -12.78 15.23
CA LYS A 350 17.19 -12.58 16.68
C LYS A 350 18.02 -11.36 17.07
N ASN A 351 18.57 -10.60 16.12
CA ASN A 351 19.31 -9.38 16.42
C ASN A 351 18.51 -8.16 15.92
N MET A 352 17.56 -7.72 16.73
CA MET A 352 16.87 -6.43 16.56
C MET A 352 17.59 -5.42 17.47
N GLY A 353 18.60 -4.76 16.91
CA GLY A 353 19.29 -3.62 17.54
C GLY A 353 18.56 -2.31 17.30
#